data_AF-I3EDM1-F1
#
_entry.id   AF-I3EDM1-F1
#
_cell.length_a   1.000
_cell.length_b   1.000
_cell.length_c   1.000
_cell.angle_alpha   90.00
_cell.angle_beta   90.00
_cell.angle_gamma   90.00
#
_symmetry.space_group_name_H-M   'P 1'
#
loop_
_entity.id
_entity.type
_entity.pdbx_description
1 polymer ?
#
loop_
_entity_poly.entity_id
_entity_poly.type
_entity_poly.pdbx_seq_one_letter_code
_entity_poly.pdbx_strand_id
1 'polypeptide(L)'
;MRTAADVDRTIKQMDTKYDANFGEWVRSEDNLDVLGVNLKKYVIKYSPELFTEVLNWITDGWSTTSKILLMHRVFKNIIFENSTHSVINNKYNTVCNNNVLNSTHSVINNRLNSTHSVISNAECNSLVIHPLHRVVRILKGVTENWRVQEVAELLIEFITEMKKEEKRLFLLWMLEDTPSDKLTEIFIRIDGAIDWALKISIIKNSKERM
;
A
#
# COMPACT_ATOMS: atom_id res chain seq x y z
N MET A 1 -3.39 18.68 -6.72
CA MET A 1 -2.47 17.67 -6.15
C MET A 1 -1.06 18.18 -6.37
N ARG A 2 -0.16 18.10 -5.39
CA ARG A 2 1.25 18.48 -5.62
C ARG A 2 1.90 17.42 -6.50
N THR A 3 2.74 17.84 -7.43
CA THR A 3 3.44 16.97 -8.39
C THR A 3 4.93 16.88 -8.07
N ALA A 4 5.64 15.92 -8.67
CA ALA A 4 7.10 15.86 -8.64
C ALA A 4 7.77 17.20 -9.03
N ALA A 5 7.19 17.97 -9.97
CA ALA A 5 7.69 19.29 -10.34
C ALA A 5 7.54 20.34 -9.22
N ASP A 6 6.48 20.23 -8.40
CA ASP A 6 6.32 21.09 -7.23
C ASP A 6 7.34 20.76 -6.14
N VAL A 7 7.68 19.47 -5.97
CA VAL A 7 8.74 19.02 -5.08
C VAL A 7 10.09 19.59 -5.54
N ASP A 8 10.42 19.40 -6.82
CA ASP A 8 11.65 19.91 -7.43
C ASP A 8 11.82 21.43 -7.23
N ARG A 9 10.78 22.21 -7.54
CA ARG A 9 10.79 23.66 -7.37
C ARG A 9 11.03 24.06 -5.91
N THR A 10 10.40 23.37 -4.96
CA THR A 10 10.54 23.67 -3.52
C THR A 10 11.96 23.38 -3.03
N ILE A 11 12.53 22.25 -3.46
CA ILE A 11 13.91 21.88 -3.09
C ILE A 11 14.92 22.85 -3.68
N LYS A 12 14.78 23.24 -4.95
CA LYS A 12 15.65 24.26 -5.57
C LYS A 12 15.61 25.61 -4.85
N GLN A 13 14.43 26.01 -4.37
CA GLN A 13 14.30 27.21 -3.54
C GLN A 13 15.03 27.07 -2.19
N MET A 14 15.02 25.88 -1.58
CA MET A 14 15.77 25.61 -0.36
C MET A 14 17.27 25.62 -0.60
N ASP A 15 17.74 24.95 -1.67
CA ASP A 15 19.14 24.93 -2.08
C ASP A 15 19.67 26.36 -2.27
N THR A 16 18.90 27.20 -2.99
CA THR A 16 19.25 28.61 -3.21
C THR A 16 19.24 29.42 -1.91
N LYS A 17 18.24 29.21 -1.04
CA LYS A 17 18.09 29.99 0.19
C LYS A 17 19.19 29.70 1.21
N TYR A 18 19.66 28.46 1.27
CA TYR A 18 20.62 28.00 2.27
C TYR A 18 22.03 27.77 1.71
N ASP A 19 22.26 28.09 0.44
CA ASP A 19 23.53 27.83 -0.26
C ASP A 19 23.99 26.38 -0.07
N ALA A 20 23.08 25.45 -0.38
CA ALA A 20 23.23 24.02 -0.12
C ALA A 20 22.85 23.19 -1.36
N ASN A 21 23.09 21.87 -1.28
CA ASN A 21 22.80 20.91 -2.35
C ASN A 21 21.86 19.79 -1.88
N PHE A 22 20.78 20.12 -1.17
CA PHE A 22 19.81 19.14 -0.68
C PHE A 22 19.20 18.32 -1.82
N GLY A 23 18.91 18.92 -2.97
CA GLY A 23 18.33 18.21 -4.11
C GLY A 23 19.23 17.10 -4.64
N GLU A 24 20.51 17.39 -4.84
CA GLU A 24 21.51 16.42 -5.28
C GLU A 24 21.73 15.35 -4.22
N TRP A 25 21.87 15.75 -2.95
CA TRP A 25 22.07 14.82 -1.85
C TRP A 25 20.88 13.86 -1.70
N VAL A 26 19.64 14.34 -1.73
CA VAL A 26 18.43 13.50 -1.59
C VAL A 26 18.24 12.57 -2.80
N ARG A 27 18.71 12.96 -3.98
CA ARG A 27 18.62 12.15 -5.22
C ARG A 27 19.85 11.28 -5.47
N SER A 28 20.82 11.23 -4.56
CA SER A 28 21.97 10.34 -4.70
C SER A 28 21.62 8.92 -4.24
N GLU A 29 21.88 7.92 -5.10
CA GLU A 29 21.74 6.50 -4.76
C GLU A 29 22.67 6.10 -3.59
N ASP A 30 23.81 6.77 -3.43
CA ASP A 30 24.76 6.51 -2.34
C ASP A 30 24.15 6.82 -0.96
N ASN A 31 23.13 7.68 -0.91
CA ASN A 31 22.44 8.07 0.32
C ASN A 31 21.21 7.20 0.64
N LEU A 32 20.96 6.15 -0.15
CA LEU A 32 19.78 5.28 -0.04
C LEU A 32 19.54 4.79 1.39
N ASP A 33 20.61 4.41 2.11
CA ASP A 33 20.53 3.88 3.47
C ASP A 33 19.96 4.91 4.45
N VAL A 34 20.49 6.13 4.39
CA VAL A 34 20.06 7.24 5.24
C VAL A 34 18.65 7.70 4.85
N LEU A 35 18.35 7.73 3.55
CA LEU A 35 17.04 8.10 3.03
C LEU A 35 15.96 7.12 3.45
N GLY A 36 16.19 5.82 3.30
CA GLY A 36 15.21 4.78 3.65
C GLY A 36 14.76 4.88 5.11
N VAL A 37 15.72 5.03 6.03
CA VAL A 37 15.44 5.18 7.47
C VAL A 37 14.66 6.47 7.75
N ASN A 38 15.04 7.57 7.11
CA ASN A 38 14.39 8.87 7.35
C ASN A 38 13.01 9.00 6.71
N LEU A 39 12.77 8.38 5.55
CA LEU A 39 11.51 8.44 4.84
C LEU A 39 10.41 7.61 5.53
N LYS A 40 10.79 6.53 6.23
CA LYS A 40 9.86 5.66 6.99
C LYS A 40 8.92 6.46 7.91
N LYS A 41 9.44 7.49 8.59
CA LYS A 41 8.66 8.31 9.54
C LYS A 41 7.57 9.17 8.88
N TYR A 42 7.61 9.31 7.57
CA TYR A 42 6.71 10.16 6.79
C TYR A 42 5.64 9.37 6.04
N VAL A 43 5.78 8.04 5.93
CA VAL A 43 4.83 7.17 5.24
C VAL A 43 3.40 7.36 5.77
N ILE A 44 3.23 7.38 7.10
CA ILE A 44 1.90 7.55 7.73
C ILE A 44 1.48 9.03 7.80
N LYS A 45 2.43 9.96 7.72
CA LYS A 45 2.19 11.40 7.92
C LYS A 45 1.58 12.09 6.69
N TYR A 46 1.99 11.72 5.48
CA TYR A 46 1.57 12.38 4.23
C TYR A 46 0.73 11.47 3.36
N SER A 47 -0.30 11.99 2.66
CA SER A 47 -1.19 11.16 1.84
C SER A 47 -0.42 10.22 0.89
N PRO A 48 -0.96 9.04 0.57
CA PRO A 48 -0.30 8.08 -0.32
C PRO A 48 0.15 8.71 -1.64
N GLU A 49 -0.68 9.56 -2.24
CA GLU A 49 -0.42 10.23 -3.52
C GLU A 49 0.77 11.17 -3.40
N LEU A 50 0.80 12.01 -2.37
CA LEU A 50 1.92 12.94 -2.15
C LEU A 50 3.22 12.17 -1.89
N PHE A 51 3.14 11.07 -1.14
CA PHE A 51 4.33 10.28 -0.84
C PHE A 51 4.83 9.53 -2.09
N THR A 52 3.92 9.03 -2.94
CA THR A 52 4.24 8.49 -4.26
C THR A 52 4.98 9.51 -5.12
N GLU A 53 4.48 10.75 -5.20
CA GLU A 53 5.14 11.82 -5.96
C GLU A 53 6.55 12.15 -5.43
N VAL A 54 6.72 12.15 -4.10
CA VAL A 54 8.05 12.33 -3.49
C VAL A 54 8.98 11.19 -3.85
N LEU A 55 8.53 9.92 -3.77
CA LEU A 55 9.35 8.77 -4.12
C LEU A 55 9.71 8.75 -5.62
N ASN A 56 8.76 9.10 -6.48
CA ASN A 56 9.00 9.23 -7.91
C ASN A 56 10.02 10.33 -8.22
N TRP A 57 9.96 11.47 -7.52
CA TRP A 57 10.95 12.54 -7.66
C TRP A 57 12.34 12.13 -7.15
N ILE A 58 12.43 11.47 -6.00
CA ILE A 58 13.70 10.99 -5.43
C ILE A 58 14.38 10.00 -6.37
N THR A 59 13.60 9.04 -6.88
CA THR A 59 14.12 7.91 -7.65
C THR A 59 14.14 8.14 -9.16
N ASP A 60 13.84 9.35 -9.61
CA ASP A 60 13.94 9.70 -11.03
C ASP A 60 15.38 9.57 -11.51
N GLY A 61 15.59 8.80 -12.58
CA GLY A 61 16.91 8.43 -13.10
C GLY A 61 17.62 7.29 -12.37
N TRP A 62 17.08 6.77 -11.26
CA TRP A 62 17.73 5.68 -10.52
C TRP A 62 17.63 4.34 -11.22
N SER A 63 18.63 3.48 -10.96
CA SER A 63 18.59 2.07 -11.33
C SER A 63 17.40 1.34 -10.68
N THR A 64 16.87 0.32 -11.36
CA THR A 64 15.77 -0.50 -10.85
C THR A 64 16.13 -1.14 -9.50
N THR A 65 17.37 -1.63 -9.37
CA THR A 65 17.88 -2.20 -8.12
C THR A 65 17.80 -1.22 -6.96
N SER A 66 18.28 0.02 -7.14
CA SER A 66 18.25 1.04 -6.09
C SER A 66 16.83 1.50 -5.76
N LYS A 67 15.94 1.58 -6.75
CA LYS A 67 14.50 1.80 -6.51
C LYS A 67 13.91 0.73 -5.61
N ILE A 68 14.12 -0.55 -5.94
CA ILE A 68 13.62 -1.69 -5.18
C ILE A 68 14.18 -1.67 -3.75
N LEU A 69 15.49 -1.45 -3.60
CA LEU A 69 16.15 -1.39 -2.29
C LEU A 69 15.61 -0.24 -1.43
N LEU A 70 15.35 0.93 -2.02
CA LEU A 70 14.74 2.05 -1.30
C LEU A 70 13.32 1.68 -0.83
N MET A 71 12.47 1.16 -1.74
CA MET A 71 11.12 0.74 -1.38
C MET A 71 11.14 -0.30 -0.26
N HIS A 72 12.01 -1.29 -0.37
CA HIS A 72 12.18 -2.32 0.66
C HIS A 72 12.55 -1.69 2.00
N ARG A 73 13.57 -0.83 2.07
CA ARG A 73 13.98 -0.18 3.33
C ARG A 73 12.90 0.71 3.94
N VAL A 74 12.16 1.44 3.12
CA VAL A 74 11.08 2.34 3.60
C VAL A 74 9.90 1.54 4.15
N PHE A 75 9.50 0.46 3.48
CA PHE A 75 8.22 -0.19 3.74
C PHE A 75 8.30 -1.52 4.47
N LYS A 76 9.43 -2.25 4.41
CA LYS A 76 9.63 -3.57 5.02
C LYS A 76 9.01 -3.63 6.41
N ASN A 77 9.55 -2.87 7.34
CA ASN A 77 9.11 -2.92 8.73
C ASN A 77 7.63 -2.53 8.91
N ILE A 78 7.10 -1.63 8.09
CA ILE A 78 5.68 -1.24 8.17
C ILE A 78 4.79 -2.41 7.75
N ILE A 79 5.23 -3.21 6.78
CA ILE A 79 4.53 -4.42 6.34
C ILE A 79 4.66 -5.54 7.38
N PHE A 80 5.88 -5.80 7.88
CA PHE A 80 6.16 -6.95 8.74
C PHE A 80 5.82 -6.74 10.23
N GLU A 81 6.12 -5.58 10.82
CA GLU A 81 5.89 -5.34 12.26
C GLU A 81 4.38 -5.29 12.57
N ASN A 82 3.57 -4.71 11.68
CA ASN A 82 2.12 -4.62 11.87
C ASN A 82 1.38 -5.95 11.67
N SER A 83 1.99 -6.92 10.96
CA SER A 83 1.41 -8.24 10.73
C SER A 83 1.40 -9.10 11.99
N THR A 84 2.30 -8.84 12.94
CA THR A 84 2.34 -9.58 14.22
C THR A 84 1.23 -9.16 15.20
N HIS A 85 0.73 -7.93 15.10
CA HIS A 85 -0.36 -7.43 15.95
C HIS A 85 -1.74 -7.46 15.29
N SER A 86 -1.85 -7.46 13.96
CA SER A 86 -3.14 -7.45 13.25
C SER A 86 -3.77 -8.84 13.06
N VAL A 87 -2.99 -9.92 13.14
CA VAL A 87 -3.51 -11.30 13.06
C VAL A 87 -4.40 -11.67 14.26
N ILE A 88 -4.33 -10.92 15.36
CA ILE A 88 -5.21 -11.14 16.53
C ILE A 88 -6.61 -10.50 16.33
N ASN A 89 -6.75 -9.47 15.49
CA ASN A 89 -8.02 -8.72 15.36
C ASN A 89 -8.78 -8.89 14.04
N ASN A 90 -8.22 -9.57 13.04
CA ASN A 90 -8.90 -9.80 11.76
C ASN A 90 -9.22 -11.28 11.52
N LYS A 91 -9.96 -11.86 12.45
CA LYS A 91 -10.94 -12.89 12.08
C LYS A 91 -12.19 -12.15 11.55
N TYR A 92 -12.18 -11.81 10.26
CA TYR A 92 -13.35 -11.39 9.49
C TYR A 92 -14.19 -10.21 10.03
N ASN A 93 -13.63 -9.00 10.11
CA ASN A 93 -14.47 -7.78 10.03
C ASN A 93 -14.87 -7.46 8.57
N THR A 94 -15.29 -8.49 7.84
CA THR A 94 -16.25 -8.39 6.74
C THR A 94 -17.65 -8.55 7.31
N VAL A 95 -17.98 -7.74 8.33
CA VAL A 95 -19.36 -7.41 8.69
C VAL A 95 -19.57 -5.97 8.21
N CYS A 96 -19.55 -5.80 6.89
CA CYS A 96 -20.38 -4.76 6.30
C CYS A 96 -21.81 -5.28 6.43
N ASN A 97 -22.58 -4.65 7.31
CA ASN A 97 -24.02 -4.78 7.49
C ASN A 97 -24.76 -5.18 6.20
N ASN A 98 -25.31 -6.39 6.17
CA ASN A 98 -26.52 -6.72 5.41
C ASN A 98 -27.51 -7.36 6.39
N ASN A 99 -28.01 -6.57 7.35
CA ASN A 99 -29.19 -6.90 8.14
C ASN A 99 -30.27 -5.85 7.93
N VAL A 100 -30.91 -5.88 6.77
CA VAL A 100 -32.26 -5.35 6.49
C VAL A 100 -32.67 -6.08 5.19
N LEU A 101 -33.68 -6.96 5.07
CA LEU A 101 -35.04 -7.00 5.58
C LEU A 101 -35.58 -8.42 5.30
N ASN A 102 -36.20 -9.09 6.29
CA ASN A 102 -37.48 -9.81 6.15
C ASN A 102 -37.86 -10.55 7.46
N SER A 103 -38.88 -9.98 8.13
CA SER A 103 -40.01 -10.61 8.87
C SER A 103 -39.85 -12.06 9.37
N THR A 104 -40.16 -12.45 10.62
CA THR A 104 -41.37 -12.13 11.40
C THR A 104 -41.22 -12.67 12.85
N HIS A 105 -41.87 -12.00 13.83
CA HIS A 105 -42.26 -12.48 15.18
C HIS A 105 -41.19 -12.89 16.23
N SER A 106 -40.93 -12.03 17.23
CA SER A 106 -41.53 -12.14 18.59
C SER A 106 -40.90 -11.20 19.62
N VAL A 107 -41.81 -10.50 20.29
CA VAL A 107 -41.81 -9.68 21.51
C VAL A 107 -40.68 -9.92 22.54
N ILE A 108 -40.08 -8.84 23.08
CA ILE A 108 -40.10 -8.46 24.52
C ILE A 108 -39.63 -7.00 24.70
N ASN A 109 -40.43 -6.26 25.48
CA ASN A 109 -40.34 -4.85 25.83
C ASN A 109 -39.20 -4.52 26.82
N ASN A 110 -38.66 -3.30 26.73
CA ASN A 110 -38.73 -2.30 27.81
C ASN A 110 -38.25 -0.89 27.37
N ARG A 111 -39.22 0.04 27.33
CA ARG A 111 -39.25 1.45 27.82
C ARG A 111 -37.92 2.12 28.23
N LEU A 112 -37.65 3.42 28.05
CA LEU A 112 -38.31 4.61 27.47
C LEU A 112 -37.30 5.79 27.59
N ASN A 113 -37.55 6.86 26.83
CA ASN A 113 -36.96 8.23 26.85
C ASN A 113 -35.71 8.43 25.99
N SER A 114 -35.53 9.48 25.18
CA SER A 114 -36.36 10.54 24.57
C SER A 114 -35.37 11.41 23.77
N THR A 115 -35.85 12.04 22.70
CA THR A 115 -35.31 13.23 21.99
C THR A 115 -34.07 13.13 21.09
N HIS A 116 -34.36 13.23 19.77
CA HIS A 116 -33.65 13.94 18.70
C HIS A 116 -32.14 13.71 18.47
N SER A 117 -31.84 12.96 17.41
CA SER A 117 -31.21 13.54 16.22
C SER A 117 -31.42 12.65 15.00
N VAL A 118 -31.77 13.28 13.88
CA VAL A 118 -31.76 12.67 12.56
C VAL A 118 -30.29 12.34 12.27
N ILE A 119 -29.90 11.07 12.40
CA ILE A 119 -28.58 10.63 11.95
C ILE A 119 -28.69 10.43 10.44
N SER A 120 -28.38 11.51 9.72
CA SER A 120 -27.98 11.46 8.33
C SER A 120 -26.88 10.41 8.15
N ASN A 121 -27.03 9.55 7.13
CA ASN A 121 -26.06 8.54 6.67
C ASN A 121 -24.78 9.16 6.08
N ALA A 122 -24.13 10.03 6.84
CA ALA A 122 -22.87 10.64 6.48
C ALA A 122 -21.99 10.62 7.73
N GLU A 123 -21.07 9.64 7.75
CA GLU A 123 -19.84 9.54 8.56
C GLU A 123 -19.62 8.13 9.09
N CYS A 124 -19.40 7.18 8.18
CA CYS A 124 -18.54 6.03 8.45
C CYS A 124 -17.10 6.34 7.99
N ASN A 125 -16.60 7.54 8.33
CA ASN A 125 -15.25 8.02 7.96
C ASN A 125 -14.27 7.84 9.12
N SER A 126 -14.10 6.60 9.55
CA SER A 126 -12.92 6.21 10.35
C SER A 126 -12.65 4.72 10.14
N LEU A 127 -12.47 4.32 8.88
CA LEU A 127 -11.76 3.08 8.62
C LEU A 127 -10.33 3.30 9.09
N VAL A 128 -9.92 2.59 10.14
CA VAL A 128 -8.52 2.38 10.48
C VAL A 128 -7.86 1.78 9.23
N ILE A 129 -7.26 2.63 8.40
CA ILE A 129 -6.58 2.20 7.17
C ILE A 129 -5.44 1.31 7.63
N HIS A 130 -5.58 -0.01 7.41
CA HIS A 130 -4.56 -0.98 7.75
C HIS A 130 -3.22 -0.52 7.12
N PRO A 131 -2.11 -0.43 7.87
CA PRO A 131 -0.84 0.11 7.38
C PRO A 131 -0.39 -0.52 6.06
N LEU A 132 -0.62 -1.83 5.89
CA LEU A 132 -0.34 -2.55 4.65
C LEU A 132 -1.16 -2.03 3.44
N HIS A 133 -2.44 -1.69 3.59
CA HIS A 133 -3.24 -1.16 2.48
C HIS A 133 -2.69 0.17 1.98
N ARG A 134 -2.27 1.03 2.92
CA ARG A 134 -1.64 2.31 2.60
C ARG A 134 -0.31 2.12 1.86
N VAL A 135 0.54 1.22 2.36
CA VAL A 135 1.82 0.90 1.72
C VAL A 135 1.60 0.36 0.32
N VAL A 136 0.66 -0.57 0.13
CA VAL A 136 0.32 -1.11 -1.20
C VAL A 136 -0.14 -0.01 -2.14
N ARG A 137 -0.97 0.94 -1.69
CA ARG A 137 -1.40 2.08 -2.51
C ARG A 137 -0.22 2.94 -2.96
N ILE A 138 0.74 3.18 -2.08
CA ILE A 138 1.96 3.93 -2.43
C ILE A 138 2.80 3.15 -3.44
N LEU A 139 3.07 1.86 -3.15
CA LEU A 139 3.86 0.99 -4.02
C LEU A 139 3.24 0.90 -5.42
N LYS A 140 1.91 0.69 -5.52
CA LYS A 140 1.19 0.71 -6.80
C LYS A 140 1.43 2.00 -7.57
N GLY A 141 1.31 3.15 -6.90
CA GLY A 141 1.55 4.45 -7.54
C GLY A 141 2.99 4.65 -8.01
N VAL A 142 3.98 4.13 -7.27
CA VAL A 142 5.40 4.19 -7.68
C VAL A 142 5.66 3.25 -8.87
N THR A 143 5.01 2.09 -8.89
CA THR A 143 5.20 1.05 -9.91
C THR A 143 4.29 1.17 -11.14
N GLU A 144 3.43 2.19 -11.20
CA GLU A 144 2.40 2.31 -12.25
C GLU A 144 3.00 2.25 -13.67
N ASN A 145 4.16 2.87 -13.85
CA ASN A 145 4.87 2.93 -15.13
C ASN A 145 6.03 1.93 -15.24
N TRP A 146 6.17 1.01 -14.29
CA TRP A 146 7.25 0.02 -14.32
C TRP A 146 6.95 -1.10 -15.31
N ARG A 147 8.01 -1.68 -15.86
CA ARG A 147 7.92 -2.90 -16.67
C ARG A 147 7.55 -4.09 -15.80
N VAL A 148 6.91 -5.09 -16.38
CA VAL A 148 6.52 -6.32 -15.69
C VAL A 148 7.69 -6.99 -14.97
N GLN A 149 8.88 -6.99 -15.58
CA GLN A 149 10.11 -7.50 -14.96
C GLN A 149 10.44 -6.78 -13.65
N GLU A 150 10.36 -5.45 -13.63
CA GLU A 150 10.73 -4.62 -12.48
C GLU A 150 9.73 -4.79 -11.33
N VAL A 151 8.43 -4.91 -11.68
CA VAL A 151 7.38 -5.25 -10.70
C VAL A 151 7.63 -6.64 -10.12
N ALA A 152 7.97 -7.64 -10.94
CA ALA A 152 8.26 -8.98 -10.46
C ALA A 152 9.48 -9.03 -9.51
N GLU A 153 10.56 -8.32 -9.84
CA GLU A 153 11.74 -8.19 -8.98
C GLU A 153 11.40 -7.53 -7.63
N LEU A 154 10.61 -6.44 -7.65
CA LEU A 154 10.10 -5.82 -6.43
C LEU A 154 9.29 -6.80 -5.58
N LEU A 155 8.38 -7.56 -6.21
CA LEU A 155 7.56 -8.52 -5.50
C LEU A 155 8.41 -9.63 -4.86
N ILE A 156 9.40 -10.16 -5.58
CA ILE A 156 10.33 -11.16 -5.06
C ILE A 156 11.05 -10.63 -3.81
N GLU A 157 11.57 -9.40 -3.87
CA GLU A 157 12.26 -8.77 -2.74
C GLU A 157 11.38 -8.76 -1.48
N PHE A 158 10.12 -8.35 -1.60
CA PHE A 158 9.20 -8.31 -0.46
C PHE A 158 8.74 -9.69 0.00
N ILE A 159 8.32 -10.56 -0.91
CA ILE A 159 7.67 -11.82 -0.55
C ILE A 159 8.65 -12.89 -0.07
N THR A 160 9.94 -12.78 -0.35
CA THR A 160 10.93 -13.79 0.09
C THR A 160 11.00 -13.89 1.61
N GLU A 161 10.80 -12.78 2.32
CA GLU A 161 10.85 -12.71 3.78
C GLU A 161 9.49 -12.87 4.47
N MET A 162 8.39 -12.91 3.70
CA MET A 162 7.01 -13.00 4.23
C MET A 162 6.60 -14.42 4.61
N LYS A 163 5.76 -14.53 5.64
CA LYS A 163 5.02 -15.77 5.93
C LYS A 163 3.94 -16.00 4.88
N LYS A 164 3.46 -17.24 4.76
CA LYS A 164 2.48 -17.64 3.73
C LYS A 164 1.25 -16.73 3.66
N GLU A 165 0.62 -16.42 4.79
CA GLU A 165 -0.58 -15.56 4.82
C GLU A 165 -0.26 -14.09 4.51
N GLU A 166 0.91 -13.59 4.93
CA GLU A 166 1.38 -12.23 4.61
C GLU A 166 1.63 -12.08 3.11
N LYS A 167 2.32 -13.06 2.50
CA LYS A 167 2.52 -13.14 1.03
C LYS A 167 1.18 -13.07 0.32
N ARG A 168 0.20 -13.84 0.80
CA ARG A 168 -1.13 -13.91 0.18
C ARG A 168 -1.83 -12.56 0.19
N LEU A 169 -1.91 -11.90 1.34
CA LEU A 169 -2.56 -10.60 1.47
C LEU A 169 -1.83 -9.53 0.65
N PHE A 170 -0.50 -9.49 0.76
CA PHE A 170 0.32 -8.53 0.02
C PHE A 170 0.16 -8.69 -1.49
N LEU A 171 0.27 -9.91 -2.02
CA LEU A 171 0.12 -10.17 -3.45
C LEU A 171 -1.30 -9.90 -3.94
N LEU A 172 -2.32 -10.27 -3.17
CA LEU A 172 -3.71 -10.01 -3.52
C LEU A 172 -3.96 -8.51 -3.68
N TRP A 173 -3.45 -7.67 -2.77
CA TRP A 173 -3.61 -6.23 -2.88
C TRP A 173 -2.69 -5.59 -3.91
N MET A 174 -1.43 -6.00 -4.01
CA MET A 174 -0.48 -5.45 -4.99
C MET A 174 -0.90 -5.73 -6.44
N LEU A 175 -1.44 -6.93 -6.69
CA LEU A 175 -1.83 -7.38 -8.03
C LEU A 175 -3.32 -7.17 -8.31
N GLU A 176 -4.07 -6.58 -7.38
CA GLU A 176 -5.44 -6.15 -7.62
C GLU A 176 -5.47 -5.16 -8.79
N ASP A 177 -6.42 -5.37 -9.71
CA ASP A 177 -6.61 -4.65 -10.97
C ASP A 177 -5.51 -4.83 -12.03
N THR A 178 -4.56 -5.75 -11.82
CA THR A 178 -3.55 -6.06 -12.84
C THR A 178 -4.18 -6.83 -14.02
N PRO A 179 -4.01 -6.37 -15.27
CA PRO A 179 -4.48 -7.09 -16.46
C PRO A 179 -3.99 -8.54 -16.51
N SER A 180 -4.83 -9.44 -17.00
CA SER A 180 -4.58 -10.90 -16.94
C SER A 180 -3.30 -11.36 -17.66
N ASP A 181 -2.92 -10.68 -18.74
CA ASP A 181 -1.70 -10.89 -19.51
C ASP A 181 -0.46 -10.52 -18.68
N LYS A 182 -0.43 -9.32 -18.08
CA LYS A 182 0.63 -8.88 -17.17
C LYS A 182 0.72 -9.79 -15.94
N LEU A 183 -0.42 -10.16 -15.36
CA LEU A 183 -0.48 -11.03 -14.18
C LEU A 183 0.15 -12.40 -14.46
N THR A 184 -0.12 -12.97 -15.63
CA THR A 184 0.46 -14.25 -16.05
C THR A 184 1.98 -14.15 -16.16
N GLU A 185 2.50 -13.10 -16.80
CA GLU A 185 3.94 -12.88 -16.90
C GLU A 185 4.60 -12.67 -15.54
N ILE A 186 3.98 -11.88 -14.64
CA ILE A 186 4.47 -11.72 -13.26
C ILE A 186 4.57 -13.09 -12.58
N PHE A 187 3.53 -13.93 -12.66
CA PHE A 187 3.53 -15.24 -12.01
C PHE A 187 4.54 -16.23 -12.58
N ILE A 188 4.88 -16.14 -13.86
CA ILE A 188 5.98 -16.91 -14.44
C ILE A 188 7.32 -16.49 -13.80
N ARG A 189 7.54 -15.19 -13.64
CA ARG A 189 8.79 -14.64 -13.10
C ARG A 189 8.98 -14.91 -11.61
N ILE A 190 7.90 -14.88 -10.83
CA ILE A 190 7.95 -15.12 -9.38
C ILE A 190 7.70 -16.60 -9.00
N ASP A 191 7.70 -17.53 -9.96
CA ASP A 191 7.34 -18.94 -9.76
C ASP A 191 8.12 -19.63 -8.64
N GLY A 192 9.43 -19.37 -8.53
CA GLY A 192 10.25 -19.93 -7.46
C GLY A 192 9.96 -19.38 -6.06
N ALA A 193 9.24 -18.25 -5.95
CA ALA A 193 9.02 -17.55 -4.68
C ALA A 193 7.63 -17.83 -4.05
N ILE A 194 6.69 -18.40 -4.82
CA ILE A 194 5.31 -18.63 -4.37
C ILE A 194 4.80 -20.03 -4.74
N ASP A 195 4.02 -20.63 -3.84
CA ASP A 195 3.42 -21.93 -4.10
C ASP A 195 2.27 -21.86 -5.12
N TRP A 196 2.05 -22.97 -5.83
CA TRP A 196 1.00 -23.08 -6.86
C TRP A 196 -0.41 -22.81 -6.31
N ALA A 197 -0.71 -23.25 -5.09
CA ALA A 197 -2.04 -23.06 -4.51
C ALA A 197 -2.33 -21.57 -4.28
N LEU A 198 -1.33 -20.79 -3.87
CA LEU A 198 -1.43 -19.35 -3.72
C LEU A 198 -1.71 -18.66 -5.06
N LYS A 199 -0.98 -19.01 -6.13
CA LYS A 199 -1.21 -18.49 -7.49
C LYS A 199 -2.66 -18.68 -7.93
N ILE A 200 -3.18 -19.90 -7.79
CA ILE A 200 -4.55 -20.23 -8.14
C ILE A 200 -5.54 -19.40 -7.33
N SER A 201 -5.30 -19.20 -6.04
CA SER A 201 -6.18 -18.38 -5.20
C SER A 201 -6.24 -16.92 -5.67
N ILE A 202 -5.13 -16.33 -6.12
CA ILE A 202 -5.09 -14.95 -6.61
C ILE A 202 -5.79 -14.85 -7.97
N ILE A 203 -5.53 -15.77 -8.90
CA ILE A 203 -6.15 -15.80 -10.24
C ILE A 203 -7.67 -15.98 -10.16
N LYS A 204 -8.17 -16.80 -9.22
CA LYS A 204 -9.62 -16.96 -9.02
C LYS A 204 -10.25 -15.65 -8.53
N ASN A 205 -9.64 -15.01 -7.53
CA ASN A 205 -10.11 -13.73 -7.02
C ASN A 205 -10.11 -12.62 -8.08
N SER A 206 -9.13 -12.59 -8.99
CA SER A 206 -9.10 -11.58 -10.06
C SER A 206 -10.21 -11.79 -11.09
N LYS A 207 -10.58 -13.04 -11.39
CA LYS A 207 -11.65 -13.37 -12.35
C LYS A 207 -13.05 -13.08 -11.82
N GLU A 208 -13.28 -13.26 -10.51
CA GLU A 208 -14.59 -13.02 -9.87
C GLU A 208 -14.97 -11.53 -9.81
N ARG A 209 -14.02 -10.62 -10.09
CA ARG A 209 -14.22 -9.17 -10.02
C ARG A 209 -14.35 -8.49 -11.40
N MET A 210 -14.21 -9.24 -12.49
CA MET A 210 -14.43 -8.79 -13.87
C MET A 210 -15.86 -9.09 -14.29
#